data_AF-A0A699W840-F1
#
_entry.id   AF-A0A699W840-F1
#
_cell.length_a   1.000
_cell.length_b   1.000
_cell.length_c   1.000
_cell.angle_alpha   90.00
_cell.angle_beta   90.00
_cell.angle_gamma   90.00
#
_symmetry.space_group_name_H-M   'P 1'
#
loop_
_entity.id
_entity.type
_entity.pdbx_description
1 polymer ?
#
loop_
_entity_poly.entity_id
_entity_poly.type
_entity_poly.pdbx_seq_one_letter_code
_entity_poly.pdbx_strand_id
1 'polypeptide(L)'
;RKDRKLVSKVPKGVLLTGPPEKNLLARALATEVGLSFHVASGTEFVEIFVGTGAARVRELFEKARKSTPSIIFIDEIDAVCGKRGRTLNS
;
A
#
# COMPACT_ATOMS: atom_id res chain seq x y z
N ARG A 1 18.27 -10.86 28.75
CA ARG A 1 18.10 -9.50 28.19
C ARG A 1 16.60 -9.28 28.05
N LYS A 2 16.04 -8.17 28.53
CA LYS A 2 14.58 -7.94 28.57
C LYS A 2 14.11 -7.42 27.20
N ASP A 3 13.68 -8.31 26.33
CA ASP A 3 12.92 -8.01 25.12
C ASP A 3 11.53 -7.52 25.55
N ARG A 4 11.52 -6.23 25.87
CA ARG A 4 10.35 -5.43 26.19
C ARG A 4 9.36 -5.60 25.05
N LYS A 5 8.34 -6.44 25.28
CA LYS A 5 7.04 -6.37 24.61
C LYS A 5 6.60 -4.91 24.62
N LEU A 6 6.90 -4.17 23.55
CA LEU A 6 6.15 -2.98 23.24
C LEU A 6 4.77 -3.48 22.83
N VAL A 7 3.84 -3.44 23.77
CA VAL A 7 2.40 -3.65 23.56
C VAL A 7 1.85 -2.43 22.80
N SER A 8 2.47 -2.07 21.69
CA SER A 8 1.98 -1.09 20.75
C SER A 8 1.72 -1.86 19.46
N LYS A 9 0.47 -1.85 18.98
CA LYS A 9 0.11 -2.42 17.68
C LYS A 9 1.13 -1.90 16.66
N VAL A 10 1.84 -2.82 16.00
CA VAL A 10 2.69 -2.48 14.86
C VAL A 10 1.82 -1.67 13.90
N PRO A 11 2.26 -0.47 13.48
CA PRO A 11 1.49 0.34 12.54
C PRO A 11 1.21 -0.49 11.30
N LYS A 12 -0.08 -0.62 10.95
CA LYS A 12 -0.52 -1.47 9.84
C LYS A 12 -0.23 -0.86 8.47
N GLY A 13 0.27 0.36 8.43
CA GLY A 13 0.63 1.09 7.22
C GLY A 13 1.34 2.39 7.55
N VAL A 14 2.10 2.88 6.58
CA VAL A 14 2.82 4.16 6.62
C VAL A 14 2.46 4.91 5.35
N LEU A 15 2.12 6.20 5.47
CA LEU A 15 1.92 7.09 4.33
C LEU A 15 3.17 7.95 4.14
N LEU A 16 3.78 7.90 2.96
CA LEU A 16 4.95 8.70 2.62
C LEU A 16 4.49 9.94 1.82
N THR A 17 4.82 11.16 2.28
CA THR A 17 4.40 12.43 1.65
C THR A 17 5.57 13.40 1.42
N GLY A 18 5.69 14.02 0.24
CA GLY A 18 6.85 14.82 -0.21
C GLY A 18 7.42 14.43 -1.60
N PRO A 19 8.72 14.68 -1.88
CA PRO A 19 9.35 14.55 -3.22
C PRO A 19 9.33 13.11 -3.81
N PRO A 20 9.49 12.96 -5.15
CA PRO A 20 9.27 11.69 -5.87
C PRO A 20 10.21 10.53 -5.49
N GLU A 21 11.32 10.79 -4.80
CA GLU A 21 12.33 9.77 -4.45
C GLU A 21 11.86 8.70 -3.44
N LYS A 22 10.66 8.84 -2.88
CA LYS A 22 10.09 7.94 -1.85
C LYS A 22 9.91 6.51 -2.32
N ASN A 23 9.60 6.32 -3.60
CA ASN A 23 9.35 4.99 -4.15
C ASN A 23 10.64 4.18 -4.18
N LEU A 24 11.77 4.84 -4.45
CA LEU A 24 13.10 4.25 -4.38
C LEU A 24 13.48 3.90 -2.95
N LEU A 25 13.19 4.79 -1.99
CA LEU A 25 13.47 4.53 -0.57
C LEU A 25 12.66 3.34 -0.03
N ALA A 26 11.37 3.24 -0.37
CA ALA A 26 10.53 2.12 0.02
C ALA A 26 11.03 0.78 -0.58
N ARG A 27 11.45 0.79 -1.84
CA ARG A 27 12.06 -0.38 -2.51
C ARG A 27 13.38 -0.77 -1.86
N ALA A 28 14.28 0.19 -1.64
CA ALA A 28 15.59 -0.05 -1.05
C ALA A 28 15.47 -0.67 0.35
N LEU A 29 14.58 -0.14 1.20
CA LEU A 29 14.31 -0.70 2.52
C LEU A 29 13.79 -2.14 2.46
N ALA A 30 12.87 -2.43 1.55
CA ALA A 30 12.34 -3.79 1.41
C ALA A 30 13.43 -4.78 0.95
N THR A 31 14.30 -4.35 0.04
CA THR A 31 15.46 -5.12 -0.40
C THR A 31 16.46 -5.33 0.74
N GLU A 32 16.78 -4.31 1.51
CA GLU A 32 17.73 -4.37 2.63
C GLU A 32 17.26 -5.32 3.73
N VAL A 33 15.95 -5.34 4.02
CA VAL A 33 15.37 -6.21 5.05
C VAL A 33 15.02 -7.61 4.51
N GLY A 34 15.18 -7.85 3.19
CA GLY A 34 14.88 -9.13 2.55
C GLY A 34 13.38 -9.48 2.54
N LEU A 35 12.51 -8.46 2.53
CA LEU A 35 11.06 -8.63 2.52
C LEU A 35 10.54 -8.72 1.09
N SER A 36 9.48 -9.50 0.90
CA SER A 36 8.79 -9.54 -0.39
C SER A 36 8.11 -8.19 -0.65
N PHE A 37 8.48 -7.50 -1.72
CA PHE A 37 7.97 -6.17 -2.07
C PHE A 37 7.01 -6.25 -3.25
N HIS A 38 5.73 -5.94 -2.99
CA HIS A 38 4.68 -5.88 -4.01
C HIS A 38 4.35 -4.43 -4.30
N VAL A 39 4.28 -4.06 -5.58
CA VAL A 39 3.91 -2.69 -6.02
C VAL A 39 2.58 -2.75 -6.73
N ALA A 40 1.69 -1.82 -6.39
CA ALA A 40 0.42 -1.62 -7.07
C ALA A 40 0.22 -0.12 -7.35
N SER A 41 -0.35 0.21 -8.51
CA SER A 41 -0.77 1.58 -8.78
C SER A 41 -2.11 1.86 -8.11
N GLY A 42 -2.31 3.07 -7.58
CA GLY A 42 -3.59 3.54 -7.06
C GLY A 42 -4.72 3.37 -8.09
N THR A 43 -4.44 3.54 -9.38
CA THR A 43 -5.43 3.35 -10.45
C THR A 43 -6.09 1.96 -10.44
N GLU A 44 -5.35 0.91 -10.10
CA GLU A 44 -5.90 -0.46 -9.96
C GLU A 44 -6.95 -0.57 -8.87
N PHE A 45 -6.85 0.27 -7.82
CA PHE A 45 -7.85 0.35 -6.76
C PHE A 45 -9.08 1.14 -7.21
N VAL A 46 -8.93 2.16 -8.07
CA VAL A 46 -10.05 2.89 -8.67
C VAL A 46 -10.96 1.94 -9.46
N GLU A 47 -10.38 1.01 -10.23
CA GLU A 47 -11.14 0.00 -10.97
C GLU A 47 -11.98 -0.91 -10.06
N ILE A 48 -11.55 -1.16 -8.81
CA ILE A 48 -12.37 -1.89 -7.83
C ILE A 48 -13.64 -1.12 -7.49
N PHE A 49 -13.53 0.19 -7.28
CA PHE A 49 -14.68 1.05 -6.95
C PHE A 49 -15.68 1.15 -8.10
N VAL A 50 -15.19 1.05 -9.34
CA VAL A 50 -16.01 1.06 -10.57
C VAL A 50 -16.53 -0.35 -10.93
N GLY A 51 -16.04 -1.40 -10.24
CA GLY A 51 -16.57 -2.77 -10.33
C GLY A 51 -15.79 -3.73 -11.25
N THR A 52 -14.77 -3.25 -11.96
CA THR A 52 -13.98 -4.05 -12.93
C THR A 52 -12.68 -4.61 -12.36
N GLY A 53 -12.14 -4.04 -11.27
CA GLY A 53 -10.78 -4.35 -10.77
C GLY A 53 -10.68 -5.27 -9.53
N ALA A 54 -11.81 -5.72 -8.96
CA ALA A 54 -11.83 -6.35 -7.64
C ALA A 54 -11.06 -7.68 -7.53
N ALA A 55 -10.90 -8.42 -8.63
CA ALA A 55 -10.17 -9.69 -8.63
C ALA A 55 -8.66 -9.49 -8.49
N ARG A 56 -8.09 -8.55 -9.24
CA ARG A 56 -6.64 -8.27 -9.26
C ARG A 56 -6.12 -7.86 -7.89
N VAL A 57 -6.86 -6.99 -7.19
CA VAL A 57 -6.46 -6.54 -5.86
C VAL A 57 -6.61 -7.65 -4.81
N ARG A 58 -7.63 -8.51 -4.90
CA ARG A 58 -7.70 -9.71 -4.03
C ARG A 58 -6.48 -10.61 -4.24
N GLU A 59 -6.11 -10.85 -5.50
CA GLU A 59 -4.93 -11.66 -5.84
C GLU A 59 -3.62 -11.04 -5.31
N LEU A 60 -3.47 -9.71 -5.40
CA LEU A 60 -2.34 -8.98 -4.81
C LEU A 60 -2.23 -9.23 -3.30
N PHE A 61 -3.34 -9.08 -2.56
CA PHE A 61 -3.36 -9.34 -1.12
C PHE A 61 -3.13 -10.82 -0.79
N GLU A 62 -3.62 -11.76 -1.61
CA GLU A 62 -3.34 -13.18 -1.44
C GLU A 62 -1.86 -13.52 -1.66
N LYS A 63 -1.23 -12.98 -2.71
CA LYS A 63 0.21 -13.12 -2.98
C LYS A 63 1.04 -12.54 -1.83
N ALA A 64 0.67 -11.37 -1.32
CA ALA A 64 1.33 -10.75 -0.18
C ALA A 64 1.21 -11.63 1.08
N ARG A 65 0.03 -12.22 1.35
CA ARG A 65 -0.17 -13.14 2.49
C ARG A 65 0.67 -14.41 2.36
N LYS A 66 0.77 -14.99 1.15
CA LYS A 66 1.59 -16.18 0.88
C LYS A 66 3.10 -15.91 1.03
N SER A 67 3.53 -14.67 0.81
CA SER A 67 4.93 -14.22 0.88
C SER A 67 5.27 -13.51 2.20
N THR A 68 4.55 -13.81 3.29
CA THR A 68 4.80 -13.22 4.61
C THR A 68 6.22 -13.56 5.10
N PRO A 69 7.02 -12.60 5.58
CA PRO A 69 6.73 -11.16 5.71
C PRO A 69 6.89 -10.38 4.41
N SER A 70 5.90 -9.53 4.09
CA SER A 70 5.83 -8.76 2.84
C SER A 70 5.37 -7.32 3.05
N ILE A 71 5.72 -6.46 2.10
CA ILE A 71 5.31 -5.05 2.02
C ILE A 71 4.51 -4.88 0.73
N ILE A 72 3.35 -4.22 0.83
CA ILE A 72 2.60 -3.73 -0.32
C ILE A 72 2.80 -2.22 -0.40
N PHE A 73 3.38 -1.77 -1.50
CA PHE A 73 3.56 -0.37 -1.83
C PHE A 73 2.50 0.07 -2.83
N ILE A 74 1.71 1.08 -2.46
CA ILE A 74 0.69 1.67 -3.32
C ILE A 74 1.19 3.03 -3.78
N ASP A 75 1.49 3.13 -5.06
CA ASP A 75 1.92 4.38 -5.70
C ASP A 75 0.69 5.21 -6.13
N GLU A 76 0.83 6.53 -6.19
CA GLU A 76 -0.25 7.43 -6.63
C GLU A 76 -1.59 7.20 -5.91
N ILE A 77 -1.55 6.90 -4.61
CA ILE A 77 -2.77 6.65 -3.81
C ILE A 77 -3.70 7.88 -3.76
N ASP A 78 -3.16 9.07 -4.04
CA ASP A 78 -3.90 10.30 -4.23
C ASP A 78 -4.88 10.23 -5.41
N ALA A 79 -4.58 9.44 -6.46
CA ALA A 79 -5.53 9.18 -7.56
C ALA A 79 -6.80 8.44 -7.09
N VAL A 80 -6.69 7.63 -6.03
CA VAL A 80 -7.83 6.92 -5.39
C VAL A 80 -8.53 7.81 -4.38
N CYS A 81 -7.77 8.68 -3.73
CA CYS A 81 -8.27 9.63 -2.74
C CYS A 81 -8.92 10.83 -3.45
N GLY A 82 -9.96 10.58 -4.24
CA GLY A 82 -10.85 11.63 -4.72
C GLY A 82 -11.34 12.48 -3.54
N LYS A 83 -11.25 13.81 -3.65
CA LYS A 83 -11.79 14.73 -2.63
C LYS A 83 -13.22 14.31 -2.30
N ARG A 84 -13.47 13.87 -1.07
CA ARG A 84 -14.83 13.77 -0.52
C ARG A 84 -15.43 15.18 -0.59
N GLY A 85 -16.22 15.48 -1.61
CA GLY A 85 -16.82 16.81 -1.76
C GLY A 85 -17.21 17.28 -3.15
N ARG A 86 -16.92 16.55 -4.25
CA ARG A 86 -17.57 16.86 -5.53
C ARG A 86 -18.91 16.14 -5.60
N THR A 87 -19.88 16.69 -4.87
CA THR A 87 -21.30 16.48 -5.13
C THR A 87 -21.51 16.68 -6.63
N LEU A 88 -21.89 15.61 -7.32
CA LEU A 88 -22.43 15.67 -8.67
C LEU A 88 -23.80 16.35 -8.57
N ASN A 89 -23.80 17.67 -8.51
CA ASN A 89 -24.97 18.49 -8.80
C ASN A 89 -24.61 19.39 -9.99
N SER A 90 -24.96 18.90 -11.16
CA SER A 90 -25.25 19.68 -12.36
C SER A 90 -26.29 18.93 -13.15
#